data_AF-A0A948E9P4-F1
#
_entry.id   AF-A0A948E9P4-F1
#
_cell.length_a   1.000
_cell.length_b   1.000
_cell.length_c   1.000
_cell.angle_alpha   90.00
_cell.angle_beta   90.00
_cell.angle_gamma   90.00
#
_symmetry.space_group_name_H-M   'P 1'
#
loop_
_entity.id
_entity.type
_entity.pdbx_description
1 polymer ?
#
loop_
_entity_poly.entity_id
_entity_poly.type
_entity_poly.pdbx_seq_one_letter_code
_entity_poly.pdbx_strand_id
1 'polypeptide(L)'
;MLRSLTLAVVVTLFFAGSCKRSEKKENPPVKSVAPVVGGEELMTLHEAAPKLPRKKLPPSPRIKARPFKLLTGTLSKVPGAPRGTLLLDAGDFLGDNKMEFVLLGHKTLTIAPVAGEPLHAEGPSVPILAKVFREKGKKYDSLFVAWGRGRENRGAPLSLWIYRMKGNRIKGASLYSPKTDRPDPQDIHIAPDGTIYFAHFTSKYKVAIVAFPPPYDKGPTPVDEINMVTKIAMVSDGAKANLMLGRLYGDVAGSEGDLFIHVDKTQRVLLPSKRGVRSLLSATFDTSLGECLYAGDGWHKNYGQIARAHLAQFKKVKDKWERKELDTLQNNFAILSLGMGDLDGDKKMELVGKGNNSLVVWYPHKNWKRLDLAHASGYKPIVVKDIDGDGISEILISEPQPGIIRLRKAP
;
A
#
# COMPACT_ATOMS: atom_id res chain seq x y z
N MET A 1 -52.85 12.18 42.70
CA MET A 1 -51.43 11.81 42.47
C MET A 1 -51.38 10.71 41.43
N LEU A 2 -51.17 11.08 40.16
CA LEU A 2 -51.14 10.17 39.02
C LEU A 2 -49.87 9.30 39.06
N ARG A 3 -50.04 7.98 38.95
CA ARG A 3 -48.97 7.03 38.69
C ARG A 3 -48.83 6.83 37.18
N SER A 4 -47.62 7.04 36.67
CA SER A 4 -47.24 6.81 35.28
C SER A 4 -47.01 5.32 35.04
N LEU A 5 -47.70 4.75 34.03
CA LEU A 5 -47.54 3.38 33.56
C LEU A 5 -46.61 3.41 32.34
N THR A 6 -45.43 2.78 32.44
CA THR A 6 -44.51 2.62 31.31
C THR A 6 -44.88 1.33 30.56
N LEU A 7 -45.40 1.48 29.34
CA LEU A 7 -45.73 0.37 28.46
C LEU A 7 -44.49 0.00 27.62
N ALA A 8 -43.92 -1.18 27.88
CA ALA A 8 -42.86 -1.76 27.04
C ALA A 8 -43.51 -2.61 25.93
N VAL A 9 -43.35 -2.18 24.68
CA VAL A 9 -43.78 -2.94 23.50
C VAL A 9 -42.62 -3.85 23.08
N VAL A 10 -42.77 -5.16 23.30
CA VAL A 10 -41.88 -6.19 22.77
C VAL A 10 -42.47 -6.67 21.44
N VAL A 11 -41.82 -6.33 20.33
CA VAL A 11 -42.16 -6.85 18.99
C VAL A 11 -41.33 -8.12 18.75
N THR A 12 -41.98 -9.28 18.86
CA THR A 12 -41.38 -10.57 18.48
C THR A 12 -41.82 -10.91 17.06
N LEU A 13 -40.92 -10.71 16.08
CA LEU A 13 -41.12 -11.15 14.70
C LEU A 13 -40.65 -12.61 14.56
N PHE A 14 -41.61 -13.53 14.43
CA PHE A 14 -41.36 -14.92 14.02
C PHE A 14 -41.27 -15.00 12.48
N PHE A 15 -40.07 -15.21 11.94
CA PHE A 15 -39.89 -15.67 10.56
C PHE A 15 -39.72 -17.20 10.56
N ALA A 16 -40.78 -17.91 10.20
CA ALA A 16 -40.75 -19.34 9.88
C ALA A 16 -40.29 -19.51 8.42
N GLY A 17 -38.98 -19.57 8.20
CA GLY A 17 -38.38 -19.91 6.90
C GLY A 17 -38.15 -21.42 6.80
N SER A 18 -38.96 -22.09 5.99
CA SER A 18 -38.87 -23.52 5.67
C SER A 18 -37.53 -23.85 4.99
N CYS A 19 -36.66 -24.55 5.71
CA CYS A 19 -35.37 -25.03 5.19
C CYS A 19 -35.59 -26.33 4.41
N LYS A 20 -35.69 -26.24 3.08
CA LYS A 20 -35.60 -27.42 2.20
C LYS A 20 -34.18 -27.96 2.22
N ARG A 21 -34.03 -29.16 2.77
CA ARG A 21 -32.80 -29.97 2.80
C ARG A 21 -32.44 -30.34 1.35
N SER A 22 -31.38 -29.74 0.80
CA SER A 22 -30.85 -30.13 -0.51
C SER A 22 -30.16 -31.49 -0.40
N GLU A 23 -30.58 -32.45 -1.21
CA GLU A 23 -29.93 -33.74 -1.37
C GLU A 23 -28.46 -33.56 -1.79
N LYS A 24 -27.57 -34.22 -1.06
CA LYS A 24 -26.15 -34.30 -1.36
C LYS A 24 -26.00 -35.22 -2.58
N LYS A 25 -25.77 -34.65 -3.77
CA LYS A 25 -25.20 -35.42 -4.89
C LYS A 25 -23.74 -35.71 -4.57
N GLU A 26 -23.42 -36.99 -4.37
CA GLU A 26 -22.04 -37.45 -4.31
C GLU A 26 -21.37 -37.19 -5.67
N ASN A 27 -20.30 -36.41 -5.65
CA ASN A 27 -19.47 -36.21 -6.83
C ASN A 27 -18.70 -37.51 -7.10
N PRO A 28 -18.57 -37.94 -8.37
CA PRO A 28 -17.74 -39.08 -8.72
C PRO A 28 -16.27 -38.82 -8.30
N PRO A 29 -15.52 -39.87 -7.98
CA PRO A 29 -14.14 -39.76 -7.54
C PRO A 29 -13.31 -39.01 -8.60
N VAL A 30 -12.74 -37.87 -8.18
CA VAL A 30 -11.78 -37.11 -8.98
C VAL A 30 -10.55 -38.01 -9.17
N LYS A 31 -10.30 -38.45 -10.39
CA LYS A 31 -9.04 -39.12 -10.75
C LYS A 31 -7.90 -38.17 -10.41
N SER A 32 -7.08 -38.56 -9.44
CA SER A 32 -5.83 -37.86 -9.12
C SER A 32 -4.97 -37.81 -10.38
N VAL A 33 -4.79 -36.61 -10.92
CA VAL A 33 -3.79 -36.34 -11.95
C VAL A 33 -2.48 -36.19 -11.18
N ALA A 34 -1.52 -37.07 -11.47
CA ALA A 34 -0.19 -37.00 -10.88
C ALA A 34 0.40 -35.60 -11.09
N PRO A 35 1.11 -35.04 -10.09
CA PRO A 35 1.81 -33.77 -10.28
C PRO A 35 2.76 -33.92 -11.45
N VAL A 36 2.59 -33.07 -12.46
CA VAL A 36 3.59 -32.87 -13.50
C VAL A 36 4.80 -32.29 -12.78
N VAL A 37 5.77 -33.16 -12.49
CA VAL A 37 7.11 -32.78 -12.07
C VAL A 37 7.70 -32.04 -13.27
N GLY A 38 7.52 -30.72 -13.29
CA GLY A 38 8.19 -29.85 -14.23
C GLY A 38 9.67 -30.01 -14.00
N GLY A 39 10.36 -30.66 -14.96
CA GLY A 39 11.80 -30.71 -14.97
C GLY A 39 12.34 -29.29 -14.84
N GLU A 40 13.32 -29.12 -13.96
CA GLU A 40 14.16 -27.93 -13.95
C GLU A 40 14.89 -27.88 -15.30
N GLU A 41 14.24 -27.32 -16.31
CA GLU A 41 14.93 -26.79 -17.48
C GLU A 41 15.77 -25.64 -16.92
N LEU A 42 17.00 -25.97 -16.54
CA LEU A 42 18.09 -25.02 -16.42
C LEU A 42 17.96 -24.11 -17.64
N MET A 43 17.58 -22.85 -17.41
CA MET A 43 17.72 -21.80 -18.40
C MET A 43 19.21 -21.76 -18.75
N THR A 44 19.61 -22.57 -19.72
CA THR A 44 20.85 -22.41 -20.44
C THR A 44 20.81 -20.96 -20.88
N LEU A 45 21.81 -20.20 -20.45
CA LEU A 45 22.00 -18.83 -20.86
C LEU A 45 22.01 -18.83 -22.38
N HIS A 46 20.85 -18.57 -23.00
CA HIS A 46 20.77 -18.38 -24.44
C HIS A 46 21.89 -17.42 -24.79
N GLU A 47 22.77 -17.85 -25.70
CA GLU A 47 23.85 -17.02 -26.24
C GLU A 47 23.30 -15.62 -26.43
N ALA A 48 23.92 -14.67 -25.73
CA ALA A 48 23.41 -13.31 -25.65
C ALA A 48 23.19 -12.82 -27.08
N ALA A 49 21.93 -12.60 -27.45
CA ALA A 49 21.55 -12.17 -28.79
C ALA A 49 22.50 -11.04 -29.22
N PRO A 50 23.02 -11.08 -30.46
CA PRO A 50 24.04 -10.15 -30.92
C PRO A 50 23.61 -8.73 -30.59
N LYS A 51 24.46 -7.99 -29.87
CA LYS A 51 24.18 -6.62 -29.42
C LYS A 51 23.97 -5.76 -30.66
N LEU A 52 22.72 -5.57 -31.06
CA LEU A 52 22.37 -4.61 -32.09
C LEU A 52 22.99 -3.25 -31.72
N PRO A 53 23.60 -2.54 -32.69
CA PRO A 53 24.18 -1.24 -32.43
C PRO A 53 23.12 -0.33 -31.81
N ARG A 54 23.33 0.06 -30.55
CA ARG A 54 22.40 0.95 -29.84
C ARG A 54 22.42 2.29 -30.57
N LYS A 55 21.38 2.57 -31.35
CA LYS A 55 21.12 3.92 -31.86
C LYS A 55 21.16 4.86 -30.66
N LYS A 56 22.11 5.81 -30.64
CA LYS A 56 22.21 6.82 -29.57
C LYS A 56 20.92 7.62 -29.62
N LEU A 57 19.97 7.27 -28.76
CA LEU A 57 18.79 8.10 -28.54
C LEU A 57 19.27 9.45 -28.02
N PRO A 58 18.67 10.57 -28.45
CA PRO A 58 19.00 11.88 -27.90
C PRO A 58 18.86 11.80 -26.37
N PRO A 59 19.76 12.48 -25.62
CA PRO A 59 19.67 12.50 -24.17
C PRO A 59 18.27 12.95 -23.80
N SER A 60 17.55 12.09 -23.09
CA SER A 60 16.24 12.43 -22.57
C SER A 60 16.37 13.75 -21.80
N PRO A 61 15.48 14.73 -22.01
CA PRO A 61 15.46 15.91 -21.17
C PRO A 61 15.28 15.41 -19.74
N ARG A 62 16.37 15.40 -18.96
CA ARG A 62 16.34 14.96 -17.57
C ARG A 62 15.29 15.85 -16.91
N ILE A 63 14.18 15.25 -16.48
CA ILE A 63 13.19 15.98 -15.72
C ILE A 63 13.91 16.42 -14.45
N LYS A 64 14.31 17.69 -14.40
CA LYS A 64 15.09 18.23 -13.29
C LYS A 64 14.20 18.16 -12.06
N ALA A 65 14.73 17.55 -11.00
CA ALA A 65 14.08 17.57 -9.69
C ALA A 65 13.82 19.02 -9.32
N ARG A 66 12.55 19.34 -9.01
CA ARG A 66 12.18 20.67 -8.53
C ARG A 66 12.38 20.71 -7.01
N PRO A 67 12.89 21.81 -6.45
CA PRO A 67 12.88 21.98 -5.01
C PRO A 67 11.43 21.91 -4.51
N PHE A 68 11.26 21.42 -3.29
CA PHE A 68 9.94 21.36 -2.69
C PHE A 68 9.37 22.78 -2.56
N LYS A 69 8.12 22.96 -3.01
CA LYS A 69 7.39 24.22 -2.88
C LYS A 69 5.91 23.90 -2.68
N LEU A 70 5.38 24.22 -1.50
CA LEU A 70 3.95 24.17 -1.26
C LEU A 70 3.26 25.27 -2.09
N LEU A 71 2.20 24.89 -2.80
CA LEU A 71 1.41 25.80 -3.63
C LEU A 71 0.12 26.21 -2.92
N THR A 72 -0.48 25.29 -2.16
CA THR A 72 -1.75 25.48 -1.45
C THR A 72 -1.68 24.84 -0.06
N GLY A 73 -2.43 25.39 0.90
CA GLY A 73 -2.50 24.88 2.27
C GLY A 73 -1.40 25.43 3.19
N THR A 74 -1.21 24.77 4.32
CA THR A 74 -0.17 25.08 5.30
C THR A 74 0.73 23.87 5.52
N LEU A 75 2.02 24.11 5.73
CA LEU A 75 3.00 23.08 6.06
C LEU A 75 3.55 23.35 7.45
N SER A 76 3.28 22.43 8.38
CA SER A 76 3.89 22.41 9.71
C SER A 76 4.90 21.28 9.82
N LYS A 77 5.93 21.45 10.66
CA LYS A 77 6.89 20.38 10.94
C LYS A 77 6.24 19.30 11.79
N VAL A 78 6.66 18.06 11.59
CA VAL A 78 6.31 16.98 12.54
C VAL A 78 7.10 17.20 13.84
N PRO A 79 6.43 17.30 15.01
CA PRO A 79 7.09 17.43 16.30
C PRO A 79 8.09 16.29 16.55
N GLY A 80 9.25 16.62 17.12
CA GLY A 80 10.27 15.63 17.48
C GLY A 80 10.98 14.96 16.29
N ALA A 81 10.67 15.33 15.04
CA ALA A 81 11.27 14.70 13.88
C ALA A 81 12.74 15.10 13.67
N PRO A 82 13.71 14.17 13.80
CA PRO A 82 15.11 14.48 13.52
C PRO A 82 15.31 14.74 12.03
N ARG A 83 16.41 15.45 11.70
CA ARG A 83 16.83 15.56 10.29
C ARG A 83 17.14 14.16 9.75
N GLY A 84 16.64 13.88 8.55
CA GLY A 84 16.91 12.60 7.87
C GLY A 84 15.93 11.48 8.19
N THR A 85 14.82 11.73 8.91
CA THR A 85 13.73 10.74 9.03
C THR A 85 13.25 10.31 7.64
N LEU A 86 13.26 9.00 7.42
CA LEU A 86 13.11 8.37 6.11
C LEU A 86 11.67 7.99 5.78
N LEU A 87 10.83 7.77 6.78
CA LEU A 87 9.46 7.31 6.61
C LEU A 87 8.60 7.86 7.74
N LEU A 88 7.34 8.15 7.39
CA LEU A 88 6.29 8.56 8.31
C LEU A 88 5.07 7.66 8.13
N ASP A 89 4.54 7.19 9.24
CA ASP A 89 3.15 6.74 9.38
C ASP A 89 2.63 7.31 10.71
N ALA A 90 1.36 7.12 11.04
CA ALA A 90 0.78 7.60 12.29
C ALA A 90 -0.23 6.59 12.84
N GLY A 91 -0.31 6.47 14.17
CA GLY A 91 -1.18 5.51 14.85
C GLY A 91 -1.40 5.87 16.30
N ASP A 92 -2.47 5.37 16.89
CA ASP A 92 -2.77 5.51 18.31
C ASP A 92 -2.18 4.31 19.07
N PHE A 93 -0.91 4.46 19.42
CA PHE A 93 -0.12 3.50 20.17
C PHE A 93 -0.36 3.64 21.67
N LEU A 94 -0.66 4.85 22.16
CA LEU A 94 -0.89 5.10 23.59
C LEU A 94 -2.32 4.77 24.03
N GLY A 95 -3.24 4.55 23.09
CA GLY A 95 -4.64 4.17 23.34
C GLY A 95 -5.45 5.29 23.95
N ASP A 96 -5.08 6.53 23.67
CA ASP A 96 -5.75 7.77 24.10
C ASP A 96 -6.51 8.44 22.95
N ASN A 97 -6.62 7.75 21.80
CA ASN A 97 -7.21 8.22 20.55
C ASN A 97 -6.49 9.44 19.94
N LYS A 98 -5.25 9.70 20.33
CA LYS A 98 -4.38 10.64 19.63
C LYS A 98 -3.38 9.87 18.79
N MET A 99 -3.06 10.39 17.62
CA MET A 99 -2.08 9.73 16.76
C MET A 99 -0.67 10.14 17.18
N GLU A 100 0.18 9.16 17.41
CA GLU A 100 1.63 9.34 17.45
C GLU A 100 2.24 9.18 16.06
N PHE A 101 3.27 9.97 15.79
CA PHE A 101 4.05 9.87 14.56
C PHE A 101 5.06 8.72 14.65
N VAL A 102 5.06 7.86 13.64
CA VAL A 102 6.08 6.84 13.45
C VAL A 102 7.20 7.43 12.59
N LEU A 103 8.34 7.70 13.22
CA LEU A 103 9.52 8.29 12.59
C LEU A 103 10.61 7.23 12.47
N LEU A 104 11.01 6.92 11.24
CA LEU A 104 12.07 5.95 10.99
C LEU A 104 13.39 6.64 10.64
N GLY A 105 14.39 6.48 11.50
CA GLY A 105 15.76 6.94 11.30
C GLY A 105 16.69 5.83 10.80
N HIS A 106 18.00 6.08 10.86
CA HIS A 106 18.99 5.06 10.57
C HIS A 106 19.11 4.09 11.76
N LYS A 107 18.45 2.93 11.66
CA LYS A 107 18.26 1.89 12.70
C LYS A 107 17.37 2.25 13.89
N THR A 108 16.94 3.50 14.00
CA THR A 108 16.04 3.93 15.07
C THR A 108 14.59 3.99 14.58
N LEU A 109 13.69 3.50 15.42
CA LEU A 109 12.26 3.72 15.36
C LEU A 109 11.91 4.68 16.49
N THR A 110 11.27 5.79 16.18
CA THR A 110 10.74 6.72 17.18
C THR A 110 9.24 6.84 16.98
N ILE A 111 8.48 6.62 18.06
CA ILE A 111 7.06 6.96 18.14
C ILE A 111 7.00 8.27 18.90
N ALA A 112 6.81 9.37 18.17
CA ALA A 112 6.76 10.70 18.73
C ALA A 112 5.30 11.10 18.97
N PRO A 113 4.87 11.28 20.22
CA PRO A 113 3.55 11.83 20.48
C PRO A 113 3.50 13.30 20.09
N VAL A 114 2.28 13.82 19.89
CA VAL A 114 2.06 15.27 19.70
C VAL A 114 2.53 16.04 20.94
N ALA A 115 2.36 15.46 22.13
CA ALA A 115 2.83 15.97 23.40
C ALA A 115 3.39 14.85 24.28
N GLY A 116 4.50 15.11 24.97
CA GLY A 116 5.17 14.14 25.84
C GLY A 116 6.48 13.60 25.26
N GLU A 117 7.06 12.64 25.98
CA GLU A 117 8.35 12.05 25.61
C GLU A 117 8.20 11.02 24.47
N PRO A 118 9.04 11.06 23.43
CA PRO A 118 9.05 10.05 22.39
C PRO A 118 9.40 8.67 22.93
N LEU A 119 8.77 7.64 22.39
CA LEU A 119 9.16 6.24 22.62
C LEU A 119 10.14 5.81 21.55
N HIS A 120 11.20 5.13 21.96
CA HIS A 120 12.22 4.64 21.05
C HIS A 120 12.27 3.12 21.03
N ALA A 121 12.53 2.58 19.85
CA ALA A 121 12.89 1.20 19.63
C ALA A 121 14.04 1.13 18.62
N GLU A 122 14.86 0.09 18.74
CA GLU A 122 15.87 -0.22 17.74
C GLU A 122 15.38 -1.33 16.81
N GLY A 123 15.92 -1.34 15.59
CA GLY A 123 15.72 -2.41 14.63
C GLY A 123 17.04 -3.04 14.20
N PRO A 124 16.97 -4.19 13.53
CA PRO A 124 18.17 -4.91 13.10
C PRO A 124 18.95 -4.19 11.98
N SER A 125 18.31 -3.31 11.20
CA SER A 125 18.93 -2.66 10.05
C SER A 125 18.26 -1.36 9.60
N VAL A 126 18.25 -1.05 8.30
CA VAL A 126 17.66 0.18 7.78
C VAL A 126 16.16 -0.07 7.56
N PRO A 127 15.27 0.73 8.16
CA PRO A 127 13.84 0.60 7.93
C PRO A 127 13.52 1.09 6.52
N ILE A 128 12.82 0.27 5.75
CA ILE A 128 12.48 0.56 4.34
C ILE A 128 10.98 0.82 4.18
N LEU A 129 10.15 0.04 4.88
CA LEU A 129 8.70 0.15 4.85
C LEU A 129 8.16 0.04 6.27
N ALA A 130 7.03 0.71 6.52
CA ALA A 130 6.25 0.47 7.71
C ALA A 130 4.76 0.70 7.46
N LYS A 131 3.95 0.02 8.27
CA LYS A 131 2.50 0.13 8.29
C LYS A 131 1.96 0.04 9.70
N VAL A 132 1.17 1.02 10.08
CA VAL A 132 0.36 1.02 11.30
C VAL A 132 -0.96 0.30 11.05
N PHE A 133 -1.36 -0.56 11.99
CA PHE A 133 -2.68 -1.21 11.97
C PHE A 133 -3.19 -1.55 13.36
N ARG A 134 -4.49 -1.31 13.57
CA ARG A 134 -5.22 -1.72 14.76
C ARG A 134 -5.68 -3.17 14.64
N GLU A 135 -5.02 -4.06 15.37
CA GLU A 135 -5.45 -5.46 15.44
C GLU A 135 -6.84 -5.58 16.09
N LYS A 136 -7.68 -6.48 15.55
CA LYS A 136 -9.03 -6.72 16.09
C LYS A 136 -8.98 -7.05 17.58
N GLY A 137 -9.73 -6.31 18.38
CA GLY A 137 -9.82 -6.49 19.83
C GLY A 137 -8.61 -5.98 20.62
N LYS A 138 -7.65 -5.29 19.98
CA LYS A 138 -6.58 -4.58 20.67
C LYS A 138 -6.95 -3.11 20.88
N LYS A 139 -6.53 -2.58 22.03
CA LYS A 139 -6.68 -1.17 22.37
C LYS A 139 -5.69 -0.27 21.62
N TYR A 140 -4.48 -0.79 21.39
CA TYR A 140 -3.37 -0.05 20.81
C TYR A 140 -3.11 -0.49 19.38
N ASP A 141 -2.61 0.42 18.56
CA ASP A 141 -2.11 0.10 17.24
C ASP A 141 -0.81 -0.72 17.31
N SER A 142 -0.63 -1.56 16.30
CA SER A 142 0.61 -2.28 16.04
C SER A 142 1.34 -1.64 14.87
N LEU A 143 2.67 -1.68 14.92
CA LEU A 143 3.53 -1.22 13.85
C LEU A 143 4.27 -2.38 13.20
N PHE A 144 4.05 -2.57 11.92
CA PHE A 144 4.82 -3.49 11.10
C PHE A 144 5.94 -2.74 10.42
N VAL A 145 7.19 -3.20 10.57
CA VAL A 145 8.36 -2.59 9.93
C VAL A 145 9.12 -3.65 9.16
N ALA A 146 9.34 -3.40 7.87
CA ALA A 146 10.27 -4.18 7.07
C ALA A 146 11.63 -3.49 7.03
N TRP A 147 12.63 -4.20 7.52
CA TRP A 147 14.03 -3.82 7.56
C TRP A 147 14.77 -4.50 6.42
N GLY A 148 15.76 -3.82 5.86
CA GLY A 148 16.55 -4.36 4.76
C GLY A 148 17.82 -3.57 4.53
N ARG A 149 18.40 -3.74 3.33
CA ARG A 149 19.60 -2.99 2.97
C ARG A 149 19.30 -1.53 2.65
N GLY A 150 20.20 -0.66 3.09
CA GLY A 150 20.21 0.76 2.76
C GLY A 150 21.53 1.18 2.10
N ARG A 151 21.65 2.47 1.77
CA ARG A 151 22.91 3.01 1.22
C ARG A 151 24.09 2.82 2.18
N GLU A 152 23.84 3.03 3.47
CA GLU A 152 24.83 2.96 4.55
C GLU A 152 25.07 1.53 5.05
N ASN A 153 24.15 0.61 4.78
CA ASN A 153 24.28 -0.79 5.16
C ASN A 153 23.76 -1.71 4.05
N ARG A 154 24.62 -1.98 3.06
CA ARG A 154 24.25 -2.78 1.87
C ARG A 154 24.09 -4.27 2.16
N GLY A 155 24.72 -4.77 3.22
CA GLY A 155 24.68 -6.17 3.65
C GLY A 155 23.63 -6.48 4.71
N ALA A 156 22.80 -5.51 5.09
CA ALA A 156 21.79 -5.70 6.11
C ALA A 156 20.79 -6.80 5.71
N PRO A 157 20.45 -7.71 6.65
CA PRO A 157 19.48 -8.76 6.37
C PRO A 157 18.08 -8.16 6.19
N LEU A 158 17.27 -8.87 5.40
CA LEU A 158 15.84 -8.63 5.28
C LEU A 158 15.12 -9.20 6.49
N SER A 159 14.24 -8.40 7.11
CA SER A 159 13.35 -8.93 8.14
C SER A 159 12.06 -8.11 8.24
N LEU A 160 10.97 -8.77 8.63
CA LEU A 160 9.70 -8.16 8.96
C LEU A 160 9.49 -8.28 10.47
N TRP A 161 9.24 -7.15 11.13
CA TRP A 161 9.03 -7.07 12.57
C TRP A 161 7.66 -6.48 12.87
N ILE A 162 7.10 -6.88 14.00
CA ILE A 162 5.95 -6.24 14.62
C ILE A 162 6.40 -5.58 15.92
N TYR A 163 5.99 -4.33 16.11
CA TYR A 163 6.19 -3.59 17.34
C TYR A 163 4.85 -3.29 17.99
N ARG A 164 4.79 -3.52 19.30
CA ARG A 164 3.58 -3.33 20.12
C ARG A 164 3.93 -2.63 21.42
N MET A 165 2.95 -1.93 22.00
CA MET A 165 3.07 -1.45 23.37
C MET A 165 3.05 -2.59 24.39
N LYS A 166 3.96 -2.52 25.35
CA LYS A 166 4.02 -3.36 26.55
C LYS A 166 4.31 -2.47 27.76
N GLY A 167 3.26 -2.09 28.48
CA GLY A 167 3.35 -1.03 29.50
C GLY A 167 3.61 0.32 28.83
N ASN A 168 4.62 1.05 29.30
CA ASN A 168 5.05 2.34 28.74
C ASN A 168 6.22 2.21 27.74
N ARG A 169 6.44 1.02 27.18
CA ARG A 169 7.53 0.76 26.23
C ARG A 169 7.00 0.10 24.98
N ILE A 170 7.61 0.44 23.85
CA ILE A 170 7.43 -0.30 22.61
C ILE A 170 8.38 -1.49 22.57
N LYS A 171 7.86 -2.68 22.24
CA LYS A 171 8.64 -3.91 22.09
C LYS A 171 8.47 -4.49 20.70
N GLY A 172 9.60 -4.73 20.03
CA GLY A 172 9.66 -5.42 18.74
C GLY A 172 9.76 -6.93 18.88
N ALA A 173 9.18 -7.65 17.92
CA ALA A 173 9.41 -9.07 17.68
C ALA A 173 9.55 -9.32 16.18
N SER A 174 10.55 -10.11 15.78
CA SER A 174 10.69 -10.56 14.40
C SER A 174 9.57 -11.53 14.06
N LEU A 175 8.85 -11.27 12.96
CA LEU A 175 7.88 -12.19 12.37
C LEU A 175 8.53 -13.09 11.32
N TYR A 176 9.51 -12.55 10.57
CA TYR A 176 10.09 -13.24 9.43
C TYR A 176 11.45 -12.66 9.07
N SER A 177 12.42 -13.51 8.72
CA SER A 177 13.78 -13.12 8.34
C SER A 177 14.33 -14.09 7.28
N PRO A 178 13.88 -14.00 6.02
CA PRO A 178 14.32 -14.92 4.98
C PRO A 178 15.77 -14.67 4.57
N LYS A 179 16.44 -15.71 4.09
CA LYS A 179 17.68 -15.57 3.35
C LYS A 179 17.35 -15.14 1.92
N THR A 180 18.01 -14.10 1.43
CA THR A 180 17.89 -13.62 0.04
C THR A 180 19.15 -12.90 -0.40
N ASP A 181 19.47 -13.00 -1.69
CA ASP A 181 20.56 -12.25 -2.32
C ASP A 181 20.24 -10.75 -2.47
N ARG A 182 18.97 -10.38 -2.29
CA ARG A 182 18.48 -9.01 -2.44
C ARG A 182 17.55 -8.66 -1.28
N PRO A 183 18.10 -8.21 -0.13
CA PRO A 183 17.34 -7.90 1.07
C PRO A 183 16.58 -6.57 0.98
N ASP A 184 15.76 -6.43 -0.05
CA ASP A 184 14.94 -5.27 -0.39
C ASP A 184 13.46 -5.62 -0.21
N PRO A 185 12.78 -5.14 0.85
CA PRO A 185 11.33 -5.27 0.93
C PRO A 185 10.66 -4.38 -0.14
N GLN A 186 9.56 -4.86 -0.71
CA GLN A 186 8.84 -4.18 -1.80
C GLN A 186 7.54 -3.54 -1.35
N ASP A 187 6.74 -4.25 -0.57
CA ASP A 187 5.50 -3.71 -0.04
C ASP A 187 5.06 -4.44 1.24
N ILE A 188 4.30 -3.72 2.08
CA ILE A 188 3.52 -4.29 3.17
C ILE A 188 2.08 -3.85 2.94
N HIS A 189 1.17 -4.80 2.85
CA HIS A 189 -0.26 -4.55 2.76
C HIS A 189 -0.98 -5.30 3.87
N ILE A 190 -2.00 -4.70 4.47
CA ILE A 190 -2.77 -5.31 5.54
C ILE A 190 -4.22 -5.37 5.07
N ALA A 191 -4.73 -6.59 4.92
CA ALA A 191 -6.08 -6.84 4.45
C ALA A 191 -7.13 -6.52 5.53
N PRO A 192 -8.41 -6.36 5.17
CA PRO A 192 -9.48 -6.06 6.12
C PRO A 192 -9.65 -7.09 7.26
N ASP A 193 -9.28 -8.35 7.02
CA ASP A 193 -9.29 -9.42 8.03
C ASP A 193 -8.07 -9.38 8.97
N GLY A 194 -7.15 -8.43 8.77
CA GLY A 194 -5.90 -8.30 9.50
C GLY A 194 -4.76 -9.16 8.97
N THR A 195 -4.95 -9.91 7.87
CA THR A 195 -3.88 -10.67 7.23
C THR A 195 -2.84 -9.70 6.65
N ILE A 196 -1.57 -9.91 6.98
CA ILE A 196 -0.46 -9.10 6.47
C ILE A 196 0.11 -9.79 5.25
N TYR A 197 0.16 -9.09 4.12
CA TYR A 197 0.90 -9.50 2.93
C TYR A 197 2.22 -8.75 2.86
N PHE A 198 3.31 -9.50 2.75
CA PHE A 198 4.65 -8.96 2.65
C PHE A 198 5.29 -9.39 1.35
N ALA A 199 5.65 -8.42 0.51
CA ALA A 199 6.42 -8.64 -0.71
C ALA A 199 7.88 -8.29 -0.48
N HIS A 200 8.78 -9.18 -0.91
CA HIS A 200 10.21 -8.93 -0.87
C HIS A 200 10.94 -9.59 -2.01
N PHE A 201 12.07 -9.02 -2.41
CA PHE A 201 12.92 -9.69 -3.40
C PHE A 201 13.48 -11.01 -2.83
N THR A 202 13.45 -12.06 -3.65
CA THR A 202 14.20 -13.31 -3.43
C THR A 202 15.46 -13.34 -4.28
N SER A 203 15.41 -12.74 -5.47
CA SER A 203 16.54 -12.55 -6.38
C SER A 203 16.56 -11.14 -6.98
N LYS A 204 17.37 -10.91 -8.02
CA LYS A 204 17.39 -9.63 -8.74
C LYS A 204 16.03 -9.27 -9.37
N TYR A 205 15.27 -10.27 -9.82
CA TYR A 205 14.02 -10.06 -10.56
C TYR A 205 12.79 -10.68 -9.91
N LYS A 206 12.96 -11.67 -9.02
CA LYS A 206 11.85 -12.38 -8.37
C LYS A 206 11.50 -11.74 -7.03
N VAL A 207 10.21 -11.62 -6.78
CA VAL A 207 9.61 -11.09 -5.56
C VAL A 207 8.68 -12.16 -5.00
N ALA A 208 9.01 -12.68 -3.81
CA ALA A 208 8.10 -13.55 -3.07
C ALA A 208 7.06 -12.71 -2.35
N ILE A 209 5.84 -13.26 -2.28
CA ILE A 209 4.72 -12.74 -1.52
C ILE A 209 4.37 -13.79 -0.49
N VAL A 210 4.39 -13.40 0.78
CA VAL A 210 4.00 -14.24 1.89
C VAL A 210 2.88 -13.57 2.70
N ALA A 211 1.98 -14.38 3.24
CA ALA A 211 0.87 -13.93 4.07
C ALA A 211 1.07 -14.34 5.54
N PHE A 212 0.70 -13.47 6.48
CA PHE A 212 0.65 -13.73 7.90
C PHE A 212 -0.79 -13.51 8.37
N PRO A 213 -1.64 -14.55 8.37
CA PRO A 213 -2.98 -14.43 8.94
C PRO A 213 -2.88 -14.28 10.47
N PRO A 214 -3.80 -13.55 11.13
CA PRO A 214 -3.86 -13.54 12.58
C PRO A 214 -4.31 -14.91 13.13
N PRO A 215 -3.75 -15.38 14.26
CA PRO A 215 -2.60 -14.83 14.98
C PRO A 215 -1.29 -15.01 14.20
N TYR A 216 -0.40 -14.02 14.27
CA TYR A 216 0.83 -13.95 13.45
C TYR A 216 1.97 -14.88 13.91
N ASP A 217 1.73 -15.75 14.89
CA ASP A 217 2.70 -16.68 15.47
C ASP A 217 2.93 -17.94 14.64
N LYS A 218 2.03 -18.26 13.71
CA LYS A 218 2.11 -19.44 12.84
C LYS A 218 3.15 -19.34 11.71
N GLY A 219 3.83 -18.20 11.59
CA GLY A 219 4.78 -17.93 10.53
C GLY A 219 4.13 -17.61 9.17
N PRO A 220 4.94 -17.38 8.13
CA PRO A 220 4.45 -17.01 6.80
C PRO A 220 3.82 -18.20 6.07
N THR A 221 2.71 -17.94 5.39
CA THR A 221 2.17 -18.81 4.33
C THR A 221 2.62 -18.28 2.97
N PRO A 222 3.34 -19.06 2.14
CA PRO A 222 3.66 -18.65 0.77
C PRO A 222 2.39 -18.39 -0.04
N VAL A 223 2.38 -17.28 -0.78
CA VAL A 223 1.28 -16.89 -1.67
C VAL A 223 1.69 -17.07 -3.12
N ASP A 224 2.78 -16.43 -3.54
CA ASP A 224 3.28 -16.49 -4.91
C ASP A 224 4.76 -16.03 -4.97
N GLU A 225 5.43 -16.30 -6.09
CA GLU A 225 6.70 -15.68 -6.45
C GLU A 225 6.65 -15.15 -7.89
N ILE A 226 6.77 -13.83 -8.01
CA ILE A 226 6.47 -13.13 -9.26
C ILE A 226 7.58 -12.15 -9.60
N ASN A 227 7.84 -11.98 -10.89
CA ASN A 227 8.80 -10.99 -11.35
C ASN A 227 8.37 -9.57 -10.93
N MET A 228 9.27 -8.82 -10.29
CA MET A 228 9.21 -7.36 -10.14
C MET A 228 7.88 -6.78 -9.63
N VAL A 229 7.17 -7.50 -8.74
CA VAL A 229 6.03 -6.95 -8.00
C VAL A 229 6.53 -5.82 -7.11
N THR A 230 5.82 -4.69 -7.15
CA THR A 230 6.19 -3.50 -6.35
C THR A 230 5.07 -2.97 -5.47
N LYS A 231 3.83 -3.35 -5.77
CA LYS A 231 2.66 -2.92 -5.03
C LYS A 231 1.66 -4.05 -4.88
N ILE A 232 1.08 -4.12 -3.69
CA ILE A 232 0.01 -5.01 -3.31
C ILE A 232 -1.19 -4.16 -2.87
N ALA A 233 -2.38 -4.55 -3.30
CA ALA A 233 -3.63 -4.10 -2.72
C ALA A 233 -4.58 -5.31 -2.56
N MET A 234 -5.62 -5.14 -1.75
CA MET A 234 -6.75 -6.07 -1.71
C MET A 234 -7.98 -5.33 -2.23
N VAL A 235 -8.77 -5.97 -3.08
CA VAL A 235 -10.09 -5.47 -3.47
C VAL A 235 -11.14 -6.52 -3.11
N SER A 236 -12.29 -6.08 -2.61
CA SER A 236 -13.44 -6.95 -2.45
C SER A 236 -14.22 -7.06 -3.75
N ASP A 237 -14.59 -8.28 -4.08
CA ASP A 237 -15.52 -8.66 -5.15
C ASP A 237 -16.72 -9.34 -4.49
N GLY A 238 -17.53 -8.52 -3.81
CA GLY A 238 -18.64 -8.98 -2.97
C GLY A 238 -18.17 -9.64 -1.68
N ALA A 239 -18.26 -10.97 -1.59
CA ALA A 239 -17.87 -11.73 -0.41
C ALA A 239 -16.41 -12.20 -0.41
N LYS A 240 -15.69 -12.03 -1.52
CA LYS A 240 -14.30 -12.50 -1.67
C LYS A 240 -13.36 -11.31 -1.80
N ALA A 241 -12.34 -11.27 -0.95
CA ALA A 241 -11.22 -10.35 -1.12
C ALA A 241 -10.18 -10.99 -2.05
N ASN A 242 -9.74 -10.25 -3.07
CA ASN A 242 -8.76 -10.70 -4.04
C ASN A 242 -7.49 -9.88 -3.94
N LEU A 243 -6.34 -10.54 -4.12
CA LEU A 243 -5.03 -9.91 -4.10
C LEU A 243 -4.73 -9.27 -5.45
N MET A 244 -4.43 -7.97 -5.43
CA MET A 244 -4.08 -7.16 -6.61
C MET A 244 -2.59 -6.88 -6.61
N LEU A 245 -1.93 -7.15 -7.74
CA LEU A 245 -0.48 -7.10 -7.85
C LEU A 245 -0.05 -6.20 -9.00
N GLY A 246 0.70 -5.15 -8.67
CA GLY A 246 1.27 -4.20 -9.63
C GLY A 246 2.75 -4.48 -9.87
N ARG A 247 3.12 -4.72 -11.13
CA ARG A 247 4.50 -4.98 -11.55
C ARG A 247 5.12 -3.80 -12.27
N LEU A 248 6.43 -3.65 -12.08
CA LEU A 248 7.22 -2.72 -12.89
C LEU A 248 7.50 -3.27 -14.29
N TYR A 249 7.95 -4.51 -14.35
CA TYR A 249 8.30 -5.22 -15.57
C TYR A 249 7.55 -6.55 -15.60
N GLY A 250 7.21 -7.02 -16.80
CA GLY A 250 6.62 -8.32 -17.00
C GLY A 250 7.64 -9.45 -16.91
N ASP A 251 7.26 -10.62 -17.40
CA ASP A 251 8.05 -11.84 -17.24
C ASP A 251 9.25 -11.95 -18.18
N VAL A 252 9.20 -11.25 -19.31
CA VAL A 252 10.29 -11.23 -20.29
C VAL A 252 11.20 -10.03 -20.01
N ALA A 253 12.51 -10.24 -20.07
CA ALA A 253 13.48 -9.18 -19.83
C ALA A 253 13.21 -7.95 -20.70
N GLY A 254 12.85 -6.84 -20.05
CA GLY A 254 12.57 -5.58 -20.72
C GLY A 254 11.16 -5.42 -21.28
N SER A 255 10.26 -6.39 -21.07
CA SER A 255 8.83 -6.20 -21.30
C SER A 255 8.25 -5.19 -20.31
N GLU A 256 7.12 -4.62 -20.68
CA GLU A 256 6.37 -3.68 -19.84
C GLU A 256 5.79 -4.44 -18.64
N GLY A 257 5.67 -3.76 -17.50
CA GLY A 257 4.90 -4.29 -16.38
C GLY A 257 3.40 -4.19 -16.61
N ASP A 258 2.67 -4.78 -15.69
CA ASP A 258 1.22 -4.92 -15.76
C ASP A 258 0.59 -4.87 -14.36
N LEU A 259 -0.73 -4.99 -14.35
CA LEU A 259 -1.58 -5.14 -13.18
C LEU A 259 -2.40 -6.41 -13.35
N PHE A 260 -2.54 -7.21 -12.29
CA PHE A 260 -3.43 -8.36 -12.31
C PHE A 260 -3.99 -8.71 -10.95
N ILE A 261 -5.06 -9.50 -10.98
CA ILE A 261 -5.68 -10.13 -9.81
C ILE A 261 -5.16 -11.54 -9.69
N HIS A 262 -4.82 -11.94 -8.48
CA HIS A 262 -4.71 -13.34 -8.11
C HIS A 262 -6.12 -13.83 -7.74
N VAL A 263 -6.79 -14.48 -8.69
CA VAL A 263 -8.08 -15.14 -8.48
C VAL A 263 -7.73 -16.55 -8.03
N ASP A 264 -7.96 -16.86 -6.76
CA ASP A 264 -7.42 -18.07 -6.11
C ASP A 264 -5.88 -18.19 -6.23
N LYS A 265 -5.26 -19.22 -5.63
CA LYS A 265 -3.79 -19.34 -5.63
C LYS A 265 -3.21 -19.65 -7.01
N THR A 266 -4.03 -19.95 -8.02
CA THR A 266 -3.59 -20.56 -9.28
C THR A 266 -3.87 -19.69 -10.50
N GLN A 267 -4.90 -18.84 -10.48
CA GLN A 267 -5.28 -18.06 -11.65
C GLN A 267 -4.90 -16.59 -11.52
N ARG A 268 -4.35 -16.03 -12.60
CA ARG A 268 -4.09 -14.60 -12.71
C ARG A 268 -5.00 -13.99 -13.78
N VAL A 269 -5.70 -12.91 -13.43
CA VAL A 269 -6.53 -12.15 -14.37
C VAL A 269 -5.87 -10.81 -14.62
N LEU A 270 -5.36 -10.61 -15.84
CA LEU A 270 -4.74 -9.35 -16.26
C LEU A 270 -5.78 -8.23 -16.27
N LEU A 271 -5.40 -7.08 -15.71
CA LEU A 271 -6.15 -5.83 -15.79
C LEU A 271 -5.57 -4.98 -16.91
N PRO A 272 -6.38 -4.14 -17.58
CA PRO A 272 -5.94 -3.37 -18.75
C PRO A 272 -5.10 -2.14 -18.36
N SER A 273 -4.07 -2.30 -17.53
CA SER A 273 -3.10 -1.24 -17.22
C SER A 273 -2.34 -0.80 -18.46
N LYS A 274 -1.97 0.48 -18.54
CA LYS A 274 -1.21 0.99 -19.69
C LYS A 274 0.19 0.37 -19.78
N ARG A 275 0.90 0.29 -18.65
CA ARG A 275 2.30 -0.17 -18.51
C ARG A 275 2.54 -0.56 -17.04
N GLY A 276 3.80 -0.58 -16.61
CA GLY A 276 4.17 -0.87 -15.23
C GLY A 276 3.49 0.04 -14.19
N VAL A 277 3.18 -0.57 -13.05
CA VAL A 277 2.45 0.02 -11.93
C VAL A 277 3.42 0.38 -10.80
N ARG A 278 3.22 1.55 -10.17
CA ARG A 278 4.08 2.07 -9.09
C ARG A 278 3.34 2.37 -7.79
N SER A 279 2.03 2.52 -7.84
CA SER A 279 1.17 2.70 -6.68
C SER A 279 -0.16 1.98 -6.90
N LEU A 280 -0.69 1.39 -5.84
CA LEU A 280 -2.04 0.83 -5.79
C LEU A 280 -2.74 1.33 -4.53
N LEU A 281 -4.05 1.53 -4.63
CA LEU A 281 -4.94 1.83 -3.52
C LEU A 281 -6.31 1.22 -3.83
N SER A 282 -6.87 0.48 -2.88
CA SER A 282 -8.27 0.07 -2.94
C SER A 282 -9.08 0.96 -2.02
N ALA A 283 -10.21 1.45 -2.51
CA ALA A 283 -11.00 2.45 -1.81
C ALA A 283 -12.45 2.53 -2.30
N THR A 284 -13.35 2.88 -1.38
CA THR A 284 -14.75 3.20 -1.66
C THR A 284 -14.96 4.70 -1.50
N PHE A 285 -15.16 5.43 -2.60
CA PHE A 285 -15.46 6.88 -2.59
C PHE A 285 -16.95 7.18 -2.49
N ASP A 286 -17.75 6.29 -3.07
CA ASP A 286 -19.20 6.36 -3.13
C ASP A 286 -19.69 4.94 -2.89
N THR A 287 -20.52 4.76 -1.88
CA THR A 287 -21.07 3.45 -1.53
C THR A 287 -21.88 2.85 -2.67
N SER A 288 -22.44 3.68 -3.56
CA SER A 288 -23.14 3.23 -4.76
C SER A 288 -22.22 2.68 -5.84
N LEU A 289 -20.95 3.11 -5.87
CA LEU A 289 -19.97 2.62 -6.83
C LEU A 289 -19.31 1.32 -6.39
N GLY A 290 -19.40 0.98 -5.10
CA GLY A 290 -18.65 -0.10 -4.49
C GLY A 290 -17.16 0.21 -4.37
N GLU A 291 -16.40 -0.78 -3.90
CA GLU A 291 -14.95 -0.67 -3.81
C GLU A 291 -14.33 -0.63 -5.21
N CYS A 292 -13.45 0.33 -5.43
CA CYS A 292 -12.71 0.49 -6.68
C CYS A 292 -11.22 0.40 -6.42
N LEU A 293 -10.47 -0.06 -7.42
CA LEU A 293 -9.01 -0.05 -7.40
C LEU A 293 -8.50 1.19 -8.14
N TYR A 294 -7.50 1.85 -7.56
CA TYR A 294 -6.81 2.98 -8.15
C TYR A 294 -5.35 2.62 -8.36
N ALA A 295 -4.82 2.90 -9.54
CA ALA A 295 -3.44 2.63 -9.86
C ALA A 295 -2.73 3.89 -10.40
N GLY A 296 -1.47 4.02 -9.98
CA GLY A 296 -0.48 4.82 -10.67
C GLY A 296 0.24 3.97 -11.69
N ASP A 297 -0.25 3.94 -12.93
CA ASP A 297 0.32 3.16 -14.04
C ASP A 297 1.09 4.05 -15.05
N GLY A 298 1.64 3.42 -16.09
CA GLY A 298 2.37 4.12 -17.15
C GLY A 298 3.89 4.17 -16.99
N TRP A 299 4.44 3.47 -16.01
CA TRP A 299 5.88 3.39 -15.84
C TRP A 299 6.55 2.64 -16.99
N HIS A 300 7.77 3.05 -17.35
CA HIS A 300 8.60 2.41 -18.35
C HIS A 300 10.09 2.59 -18.03
N LYS A 301 10.96 1.64 -18.41
CA LYS A 301 12.43 1.73 -18.24
C LYS A 301 13.03 3.00 -18.83
N ASN A 302 12.48 3.49 -19.95
CA ASN A 302 12.88 4.74 -20.59
C ASN A 302 12.06 5.90 -20.02
N TYR A 303 12.16 6.13 -18.70
CA TYR A 303 11.23 6.96 -17.96
C TYR A 303 11.20 8.44 -18.37
N GLY A 304 12.30 8.97 -18.92
CA GLY A 304 12.35 10.35 -19.41
C GLY A 304 11.89 10.54 -20.86
N GLN A 305 11.47 9.48 -21.55
CA GLN A 305 10.95 9.56 -22.92
C GLN A 305 9.53 9.02 -23.00
N ILE A 306 9.32 7.80 -22.47
CA ILE A 306 8.09 7.03 -22.68
C ILE A 306 7.20 7.06 -21.44
N ALA A 307 7.77 6.95 -20.25
CA ALA A 307 6.93 6.82 -19.05
C ALA A 307 6.11 8.09 -18.80
N ARG A 308 4.87 7.89 -18.39
CA ARG A 308 3.94 8.96 -18.01
C ARG A 308 3.18 8.50 -16.79
N ALA A 309 3.02 9.38 -15.82
CA ALA A 309 2.26 9.13 -14.62
C ALA A 309 0.75 9.21 -14.92
N HIS A 310 0.12 8.06 -15.11
CA HIS A 310 -1.32 7.96 -15.31
C HIS A 310 -2.00 7.57 -14.00
N LEU A 311 -3.08 8.26 -13.66
CA LEU A 311 -4.02 7.83 -12.64
C LEU A 311 -5.18 7.12 -13.32
N ALA A 312 -5.40 5.87 -12.94
CA ALA A 312 -6.48 5.05 -13.48
C ALA A 312 -7.34 4.43 -12.37
N GLN A 313 -8.64 4.38 -12.61
CA GLN A 313 -9.60 3.62 -11.83
C GLN A 313 -9.89 2.30 -12.55
N PHE A 314 -9.93 1.22 -11.79
CA PHE A 314 -10.35 -0.10 -12.24
C PHE A 314 -11.59 -0.50 -11.46
N LYS A 315 -12.65 -0.83 -12.18
CA LYS A 315 -13.93 -1.25 -11.62
C LYS A 315 -14.38 -2.54 -12.27
N LYS A 316 -14.94 -3.45 -11.47
CA LYS A 316 -15.58 -4.65 -11.99
C LYS A 316 -17.00 -4.29 -12.45
N VAL A 317 -17.29 -4.53 -13.72
CA VAL A 317 -18.62 -4.37 -14.32
C VAL A 317 -19.04 -5.75 -14.83
N LYS A 318 -20.02 -6.36 -14.15
CA LYS A 318 -20.37 -7.78 -14.30
C LYS A 318 -19.12 -8.63 -14.02
N ASP A 319 -18.65 -9.42 -14.98
CA ASP A 319 -17.48 -10.30 -14.86
C ASP A 319 -16.21 -9.73 -15.52
N LYS A 320 -16.20 -8.45 -15.89
CA LYS A 320 -15.07 -7.81 -16.58
C LYS A 320 -14.53 -6.64 -15.77
N TRP A 321 -13.21 -6.47 -15.78
CA TRP A 321 -12.55 -5.30 -15.22
C TRP A 321 -12.39 -4.23 -16.29
N GLU A 322 -12.97 -3.06 -16.02
CA GLU A 322 -12.90 -1.90 -16.88
C GLU A 322 -11.91 -0.89 -16.31
N ARG A 323 -11.12 -0.26 -17.19
CA ARG A 323 -10.22 0.84 -16.83
C ARG A 323 -10.82 2.16 -17.28
N LYS A 324 -10.83 3.13 -16.37
CA LYS A 324 -11.10 4.53 -16.65
C LYS A 324 -9.86 5.35 -16.34
N GLU A 325 -9.34 6.06 -17.33
CA GLU A 325 -8.29 7.06 -17.09
C GLU A 325 -8.90 8.29 -16.42
N LEU A 326 -8.31 8.72 -15.31
CA LEU A 326 -8.80 9.85 -14.53
C LEU A 326 -7.94 11.10 -14.74
N ASP A 327 -6.62 10.92 -14.80
CA ASP A 327 -5.68 12.03 -15.01
C ASP A 327 -4.33 11.53 -15.57
N THR A 328 -3.57 12.45 -16.15
CA THR A 328 -2.17 12.26 -16.55
C THR A 328 -1.32 13.43 -16.06
N LEU A 329 -0.31 13.13 -15.24
CA LEU A 329 0.60 14.14 -14.71
C LEU A 329 1.79 14.35 -15.67
N GLN A 330 1.69 15.33 -16.56
CA GLN A 330 2.63 15.58 -17.66
C GLN A 330 4.12 15.68 -17.26
N ASN A 331 4.42 16.20 -16.06
CA ASN A 331 5.79 16.36 -15.55
C ASN A 331 6.24 15.23 -14.62
N ASN A 332 5.54 14.10 -14.64
CA ASN A 332 5.82 12.93 -13.84
C ASN A 332 5.91 11.69 -14.74
N PHE A 333 6.87 10.82 -14.44
CA PHE A 333 7.01 9.52 -15.06
C PHE A 333 6.27 8.41 -14.29
N ALA A 334 5.86 8.67 -13.05
CA ALA A 334 5.05 7.76 -12.24
C ALA A 334 4.29 8.49 -11.12
N ILE A 335 3.17 7.91 -10.70
CA ILE A 335 2.60 8.14 -9.37
C ILE A 335 3.19 7.09 -8.45
N LEU A 336 3.94 7.52 -7.45
CA LEU A 336 4.77 6.67 -6.57
C LEU A 336 4.02 6.23 -5.32
N SER A 337 3.03 7.00 -4.89
CA SER A 337 2.20 6.71 -3.72
C SER A 337 0.81 7.30 -3.93
N LEU A 338 -0.19 6.57 -3.47
CA LEU A 338 -1.57 7.01 -3.37
C LEU A 338 -2.00 6.96 -1.89
N GLY A 339 -2.86 7.88 -1.50
CA GLY A 339 -3.51 7.92 -0.20
C GLY A 339 -4.91 8.53 -0.33
N MET A 340 -5.73 8.41 0.70
CA MET A 340 -7.10 8.90 0.68
C MET A 340 -7.53 9.34 2.08
N GLY A 341 -8.34 10.40 2.15
CA GLY A 341 -8.89 10.97 3.37
C GLY A 341 -9.83 12.12 3.05
N ASP A 342 -10.67 12.52 4.00
CA ASP A 342 -11.47 13.76 3.91
C ASP A 342 -10.54 14.93 4.25
N LEU A 343 -10.12 15.71 3.26
CA LEU A 343 -9.11 16.76 3.42
C LEU A 343 -9.72 18.15 3.56
N ASP A 344 -10.99 18.33 3.21
CA ASP A 344 -11.68 19.61 3.23
C ASP A 344 -12.86 19.68 4.23
N GLY A 345 -13.19 18.58 4.89
CA GLY A 345 -14.19 18.50 5.95
C GLY A 345 -15.61 18.31 5.46
N ASP A 346 -15.81 17.97 4.19
CA ASP A 346 -17.13 17.76 3.61
C ASP A 346 -17.65 16.32 3.79
N LYS A 347 -16.92 15.48 4.53
CA LYS A 347 -17.19 14.05 4.77
C LYS A 347 -17.13 13.18 3.52
N LYS A 348 -16.54 13.68 2.44
CA LYS A 348 -16.23 12.90 1.24
C LYS A 348 -14.73 12.74 1.16
N MET A 349 -14.32 11.62 0.59
CA MET A 349 -12.90 11.30 0.51
C MET A 349 -12.28 11.93 -0.73
N GLU A 350 -11.12 12.54 -0.56
CA GLU A 350 -10.24 12.96 -1.65
C GLU A 350 -9.15 11.93 -1.89
N LEU A 351 -8.70 11.84 -3.14
CA LEU A 351 -7.54 11.05 -3.49
C LEU A 351 -6.30 11.94 -3.49
N VAL A 352 -5.22 11.48 -2.86
CA VAL A 352 -3.92 12.16 -2.87
C VAL A 352 -2.91 11.32 -3.63
N GLY A 353 -2.18 11.94 -4.54
CA GLY A 353 -1.13 11.29 -5.31
C GLY A 353 0.20 11.99 -5.17
N LYS A 354 1.21 11.21 -4.84
CA LYS A 354 2.60 11.64 -4.89
C LYS A 354 3.22 11.18 -6.19
N GLY A 355 3.43 12.10 -7.12
CA GLY A 355 4.28 11.88 -8.29
C GLY A 355 5.76 11.99 -7.95
N ASN A 356 6.63 11.72 -8.90
CA ASN A 356 8.07 11.95 -8.73
C ASN A 356 8.48 13.44 -8.68
N ASN A 357 7.61 14.37 -9.09
CA ASN A 357 7.83 15.82 -9.08
C ASN A 357 6.64 16.65 -8.55
N SER A 358 5.50 16.02 -8.25
CA SER A 358 4.32 16.71 -7.73
C SER A 358 3.71 15.99 -6.53
N LEU A 359 2.90 16.73 -5.79
CA LEU A 359 1.91 16.24 -4.85
C LEU A 359 0.57 16.86 -5.28
N VAL A 360 -0.45 16.02 -5.44
CA VAL A 360 -1.71 16.40 -6.07
C VAL A 360 -2.87 15.83 -5.27
N VAL A 361 -3.97 16.58 -5.21
CA VAL A 361 -5.25 16.14 -4.68
C VAL A 361 -6.26 16.08 -5.83
N TRP A 362 -7.03 14.99 -5.93
CA TRP A 362 -8.19 14.89 -6.80
C TRP A 362 -9.45 14.80 -5.97
N TYR A 363 -10.51 15.46 -6.44
CA TYR A 363 -11.83 15.51 -5.82
C TYR A 363 -12.83 14.68 -6.64
N PRO A 364 -13.03 13.38 -6.34
CA PRO A 364 -13.92 12.51 -7.12
C PRO A 364 -15.34 13.05 -7.18
N HIS A 365 -15.80 13.65 -6.08
CA HIS A 365 -17.13 14.25 -5.94
C HIS A 365 -17.29 15.59 -6.68
N LYS A 366 -16.20 16.18 -7.21
CA LYS A 366 -16.19 17.40 -8.04
C LYS A 366 -15.73 17.06 -9.47
N ASN A 367 -16.25 15.97 -10.04
CA ASN A 367 -15.89 15.47 -11.38
C ASN A 367 -14.37 15.28 -11.56
N TRP A 368 -13.70 14.73 -10.55
CA TRP A 368 -12.26 14.51 -10.55
C TRP A 368 -11.42 15.79 -10.74
N LYS A 369 -11.95 16.95 -10.31
CA LYS A 369 -11.17 18.20 -10.29
C LYS A 369 -9.84 17.97 -9.58
N ARG A 370 -8.77 18.53 -10.14
CA ARG A 370 -7.41 18.42 -9.61
C ARG A 370 -6.98 19.70 -8.92
N LEU A 371 -6.26 19.55 -7.82
CA LEU A 371 -5.52 20.60 -7.13
C LEU A 371 -4.04 20.20 -7.03
N ASP A 372 -3.17 20.98 -7.66
CA ASP A 372 -1.72 20.80 -7.53
C ASP A 372 -1.27 21.38 -6.18
N LEU A 373 -0.93 20.50 -5.23
CA LEU A 373 -0.68 20.87 -3.83
C LEU A 373 0.76 21.35 -3.60
N ALA A 374 1.73 20.67 -4.21
CA ALA A 374 3.13 21.05 -4.09
C ALA A 374 3.95 20.59 -5.30
N HIS A 375 5.02 21.33 -5.61
CA HIS A 375 6.18 20.72 -6.22
C HIS A 375 6.86 19.85 -5.17
N ALA A 376 7.06 18.58 -5.48
CA ALA A 376 7.69 17.68 -4.53
C ALA A 376 8.47 16.62 -5.31
N SER A 377 9.78 16.64 -5.17
CA SER A 377 10.65 15.58 -5.70
C SER A 377 10.77 14.43 -4.72
N GLY A 378 11.33 13.31 -5.15
CA GLY A 378 11.64 12.17 -4.27
C GLY A 378 10.73 10.96 -4.45
N TYR A 379 11.02 9.92 -3.68
CA TYR A 379 10.36 8.60 -3.80
C TYR A 379 9.67 8.15 -2.52
N LYS A 380 9.62 9.00 -1.50
CA LYS A 380 9.01 8.66 -0.23
C LYS A 380 7.48 8.62 -0.36
N PRO A 381 6.83 7.64 0.27
CA PRO A 381 5.38 7.56 0.26
C PRO A 381 4.78 8.73 1.04
N ILE A 382 3.49 8.94 0.81
CA ILE A 382 2.66 9.82 1.62
C ILE A 382 1.79 8.98 2.56
N VAL A 383 1.36 9.57 3.66
CA VAL A 383 0.31 9.03 4.52
C VAL A 383 -0.79 10.06 4.65
N VAL A 384 -2.04 9.61 4.55
CA VAL A 384 -3.23 10.46 4.68
C VAL A 384 -4.06 9.92 5.83
N LYS A 385 -4.16 10.69 6.93
CA LYS A 385 -4.83 10.30 8.18
C LYS A 385 -5.28 11.56 8.93
N ASP A 386 -6.36 11.43 9.70
CA ASP A 386 -6.74 12.41 10.73
C ASP A 386 -5.82 12.22 11.94
N ILE A 387 -4.94 13.19 12.18
CA ILE A 387 -3.85 13.07 13.15
C ILE A 387 -4.22 13.64 14.51
N ASP A 388 -5.02 14.71 14.51
CA ASP A 388 -5.45 15.41 15.73
C ASP A 388 -6.87 15.04 16.18
N GLY A 389 -7.56 14.18 15.43
CA GLY A 389 -8.86 13.63 15.80
C GLY A 389 -10.02 14.58 15.53
N ASP A 390 -9.82 15.57 14.67
CA ASP A 390 -10.82 16.59 14.36
C ASP A 390 -11.80 16.19 13.24
N GLY A 391 -11.65 14.96 12.72
CA GLY A 391 -12.44 14.39 11.65
C GLY A 391 -11.93 14.72 10.25
N ILE A 392 -10.86 15.51 10.12
CA ILE A 392 -10.29 15.94 8.85
C ILE A 392 -8.86 15.41 8.74
N SER A 393 -8.58 14.77 7.61
CA SER A 393 -7.31 14.16 7.34
C SER A 393 -6.25 15.18 6.93
N GLU A 394 -5.03 14.95 7.41
CA GLU A 394 -3.81 15.59 6.92
C GLU A 394 -3.02 14.72 5.97
N ILE A 395 -2.09 15.37 5.25
CA ILE A 395 -1.12 14.69 4.40
C ILE A 395 0.26 14.76 5.06
N LEU A 396 0.79 13.62 5.44
CA LEU A 396 2.16 13.45 5.91
C LEU A 396 3.13 13.26 4.75
N ILE A 397 4.22 14.02 4.76
CA ILE A 397 5.32 13.95 3.80
C ILE A 397 6.65 13.77 4.53
N SER A 398 7.54 12.90 4.02
CA SER A 398 8.87 12.70 4.63
C SER A 398 9.96 13.64 4.07
N GLU A 399 9.73 14.30 2.94
CA GLU A 399 10.73 15.12 2.24
C GLU A 399 10.18 16.51 1.88
N PRO A 400 11.00 17.57 1.91
CA PRO A 400 12.45 17.59 2.21
C PRO A 400 12.77 17.42 3.70
N GLN A 401 11.77 17.64 4.56
CA GLN A 401 11.75 17.30 5.98
C GLN A 401 10.36 16.73 6.31
N PRO A 402 10.24 15.89 7.35
CA PRO A 402 8.96 15.46 7.87
C PRO A 402 8.01 16.64 8.11
N GLY A 403 6.87 16.60 7.44
CA GLY A 403 5.90 17.68 7.49
C GLY A 403 4.46 17.17 7.41
N ILE A 404 3.58 18.00 7.94
CA ILE A 404 2.14 17.82 7.94
C ILE A 404 1.57 18.93 7.05
N ILE A 405 0.87 18.54 5.97
CA ILE A 405 0.15 19.47 5.12
C ILE A 405 -1.33 19.46 5.48
N ARG A 406 -1.88 20.65 5.73
CA ARG A 406 -3.31 20.91 5.93
C ARG A 406 -3.84 21.76 4.78
N LEU A 407 -4.97 21.38 4.17
CA LEU A 407 -5.60 22.18 3.11
C LEU A 407 -6.33 23.40 3.66
N ARG A 408 -6.85 23.31 4.89
CA ARG A 408 -7.44 24.42 5.62
C ARG A 408 -6.40 25.16 6.47
N LYS A 409 -6.64 26.45 6.74
CA LYS A 409 -5.97 27.12 7.86
C LYS A 409 -6.50 26.49 9.15
N ALA A 410 -5.61 26.22 10.11
CA ALA A 410 -6.03 25.90 11.46
C ALA A 410 -6.93 27.05 11.97
N PRO A 411 -8.04 26.74 12.66
CA PRO A 411 -8.93 27.75 13.22
C PRO A 411 -8.22 28.72 14.17
#